data_AF-A0A954IJ94-F1
#
_entry.id   AF-A0A954IJ94-F1
#
_cell.length_a   1.000
_cell.length_b   1.000
_cell.length_c   1.000
_cell.angle_alpha   90.00
_cell.angle_beta   90.00
_cell.angle_gamma   90.00
#
_symmetry.space_group_name_H-M   'P 1'
#
loop_
_entity.id
_entity.type
_entity.pdbx_description
1 polymer ?
#
loop_
_entity_poly.entity_id
_entity_poly.type
_entity_poly.pdbx_seq_one_letter_code
_entity_poly.pdbx_strand_id
1 'polypeptide(L)'
;VLAQARLTFSRRMQRSPDMAATRSTMLPMRCRGCGGKTSSRVLSDVLNRLQHDQPNTNANRDERSSGFLQAEDAAILSSSAGPVNALTVDFFPAFTNDHWLTGRIAALHALSDLYASGAQPTAALAIVTLPEGDHQSQRDVLYQLLAGATRELSADSVQLVGGHTIDGDELAIGFCVAGRCSEASIIRKGRISVGQTLILTKPLGTGVILAAAALARAPAKAVQVALDMMLISNRLPDDFVSQFGITGMTDVTGFGLAGHLQEMLSPTGCCAELNPGQLPVLDGVMDLLRAGHRSSLNEENWRNVAATTQIQPANPVPPEGTELLRAVLCDPQTSGGLLVAVDSQHEPAAMERLGRHGLSPAVIGHILPPRSDGILIQVGGGDTCPTP
;
A
#
# COMPACT_ATOMS: atom_id res chain seq x y z
N VAL A 1 -31.91 18.04 20.45
CA VAL A 1 -30.70 17.34 19.93
C VAL A 1 -30.94 16.71 18.55
N LEU A 2 -31.86 15.74 18.38
CA LEU A 2 -32.17 15.12 17.07
C LEU A 2 -32.63 16.11 15.97
N ALA A 3 -33.43 17.12 16.31
CA ALA A 3 -33.86 18.15 15.36
C ALA A 3 -32.72 19.08 14.91
N GLN A 4 -31.76 19.34 15.80
CA GLN A 4 -30.60 20.21 15.55
C GLN A 4 -29.57 19.51 14.65
N ALA A 5 -29.40 18.19 14.81
CA ALA A 5 -28.60 17.33 13.93
C ALA A 5 -29.19 17.20 12.51
N ARG A 6 -30.53 17.08 12.38
CA ARG A 6 -31.20 17.11 11.07
C ARG A 6 -31.02 18.45 10.35
N LEU A 7 -31.12 19.57 11.07
CA LEU A 7 -30.91 20.91 10.51
C LEU A 7 -29.46 21.16 10.05
N THR A 8 -28.47 20.56 10.72
CA THR A 8 -27.05 20.66 10.30
C THR A 8 -26.76 19.79 9.08
N PHE A 9 -27.35 18.59 8.99
CA PHE A 9 -27.22 17.71 7.83
C PHE A 9 -27.82 18.33 6.56
N SER A 10 -29.05 18.85 6.63
CA SER A 10 -29.70 19.49 5.47
C SER A 10 -28.97 20.75 4.99
N ARG A 11 -28.39 21.55 5.91
CA ARG A 11 -27.58 22.73 5.53
C ARG A 11 -26.23 22.35 4.89
N ARG A 12 -25.65 21.20 5.24
CA ARG A 12 -24.41 20.68 4.62
C ARG A 12 -24.67 20.16 3.21
N MET A 13 -25.79 19.47 2.97
CA MET A 13 -26.19 19.07 1.62
C MET A 13 -26.44 20.27 0.70
N GLN A 14 -27.12 21.30 1.18
CA GLN A 14 -27.39 22.53 0.40
C GLN A 14 -26.14 23.36 0.08
N ARG A 15 -25.02 23.11 0.77
CA ARG A 15 -23.72 23.78 0.53
C ARG A 15 -22.74 22.92 -0.28
N SER A 16 -23.10 21.69 -0.63
CA SER A 16 -22.29 20.89 -1.52
C SER A 16 -22.41 21.47 -2.94
N PRO A 17 -21.30 21.74 -3.64
CA PRO A 17 -21.38 22.17 -5.04
C PRO A 17 -22.19 21.14 -5.83
N ASP A 18 -23.00 21.64 -6.77
CA ASP A 18 -23.91 20.83 -7.55
C ASP A 18 -23.12 19.76 -8.33
N MET A 19 -23.17 18.50 -7.87
CA MET A 19 -22.40 17.38 -8.47
C MET A 19 -22.79 17.11 -9.92
N ALA A 20 -23.97 17.58 -10.35
CA ALA A 20 -24.43 17.47 -11.73
C ALA A 20 -23.60 18.34 -12.70
N ALA A 21 -22.91 19.39 -12.22
CA ALA A 21 -22.17 20.32 -13.07
C ALA A 21 -20.72 19.88 -13.36
N THR A 22 -20.25 18.75 -12.83
CA THR A 22 -18.85 18.27 -13.02
C THR A 22 -18.73 17.08 -13.98
N ARG A 23 -19.75 16.80 -14.80
CA ARG A 23 -19.59 15.92 -15.98
C ARG A 23 -19.18 16.74 -17.20
N SER A 24 -17.95 17.25 -17.21
CA SER A 24 -17.32 17.72 -18.45
C SER A 24 -15.80 17.81 -18.32
N THR A 25 -15.14 16.82 -18.91
CA THR A 25 -13.87 16.82 -19.66
C THR A 25 -13.46 15.36 -19.74
N MET A 26 -12.94 14.90 -20.88
CA MET A 26 -12.36 13.56 -21.00
C MET A 26 -11.21 13.45 -19.99
N LEU A 27 -11.51 13.00 -18.79
CA LEU A 27 -10.50 12.71 -17.79
C LEU A 27 -9.59 11.64 -18.40
N PRO A 28 -8.26 11.82 -18.34
CA PRO A 28 -7.33 10.81 -18.84
C PRO A 28 -7.65 9.46 -18.17
N MET A 29 -7.58 8.36 -18.94
CA MET A 29 -7.83 7.02 -18.42
C MET A 29 -7.01 6.82 -17.14
N ARG A 30 -7.68 6.55 -16.02
CA ARG A 30 -7.03 6.20 -14.77
C ARG A 30 -6.50 4.77 -14.87
N CYS A 31 -5.33 4.54 -14.31
CA CYS A 31 -4.83 3.19 -14.12
C CYS A 31 -5.77 2.41 -13.19
N ARG A 32 -5.86 1.10 -13.39
CA ARG A 32 -6.64 0.18 -12.56
C ARG A 32 -5.77 -0.41 -11.43
N GLY A 33 -6.30 -1.34 -10.64
CA GLY A 33 -5.61 -1.82 -9.44
C GLY A 33 -5.37 -0.68 -8.44
N CYS A 34 -4.23 -0.68 -7.73
CA CYS A 34 -3.90 0.41 -6.80
C CYS A 34 -3.69 1.76 -7.49
N GLY A 35 -3.38 1.77 -8.80
CA GLY A 35 -3.31 3.00 -9.61
C GLY A 35 -4.65 3.74 -9.74
N GLY A 36 -5.75 3.09 -9.38
CA GLY A 36 -7.11 3.65 -9.35
C GLY A 36 -7.50 4.31 -8.02
N LYS A 37 -6.66 4.20 -6.98
CA LYS A 37 -6.90 4.86 -5.68
C LYS A 37 -6.97 6.38 -5.84
N THR A 38 -7.65 7.05 -4.91
CA THR A 38 -7.60 8.51 -4.81
C THR A 38 -6.28 8.94 -4.18
N SER A 39 -5.79 10.14 -4.54
CA SER A 39 -4.61 10.76 -3.90
C SER A 39 -4.71 10.73 -2.38
N SER A 40 -3.60 10.37 -1.70
CA SER A 40 -3.50 10.41 -0.23
C SER A 40 -3.84 11.80 0.32
N ARG A 41 -3.47 12.87 -0.40
CA ARG A 41 -3.76 14.26 -0.02
C ARG A 41 -5.27 14.51 0.14
N VAL A 42 -6.09 14.02 -0.79
CA VAL A 42 -7.55 14.21 -0.71
C VAL A 42 -8.12 13.54 0.53
N LEU A 43 -7.66 12.32 0.83
CA LEU A 43 -8.08 11.60 2.04
C LEU A 43 -7.62 12.36 3.29
N SER A 44 -6.34 12.70 3.39
CA SER A 44 -5.75 13.42 4.52
C SER A 44 -6.44 14.77 4.77
N ASP A 45 -6.71 15.55 3.73
CA ASP A 45 -7.41 16.85 3.85
C ASP A 45 -8.82 16.68 4.42
N VAL A 46 -9.57 15.66 3.97
CA VAL A 46 -10.92 15.36 4.49
C VAL A 46 -10.87 14.83 5.91
N LEU A 47 -9.94 13.93 6.22
CA LEU A 47 -9.73 13.36 7.55
C LEU A 47 -9.36 14.45 8.57
N ASN A 48 -8.44 15.35 8.21
CA ASN A 48 -8.09 16.52 9.00
C ASN A 48 -9.31 17.43 9.20
N ARG A 49 -10.08 17.69 8.15
CA ARG A 49 -11.32 18.48 8.28
C ARG A 49 -12.33 17.82 9.21
N LEU A 50 -12.50 16.50 9.16
CA LEU A 50 -13.42 15.77 10.04
C LEU A 50 -13.00 15.88 11.52
N GLN A 51 -11.70 15.82 11.81
CA GLN A 51 -11.16 16.06 13.16
C GLN A 51 -11.51 17.47 13.67
N HIS A 52 -11.44 18.48 12.80
CA HIS A 52 -11.79 19.86 13.16
C HIS A 52 -13.31 20.06 13.32
N ASP A 53 -14.12 19.40 12.48
CA ASP A 53 -15.59 19.51 12.50
C ASP A 53 -16.23 18.75 13.67
N GLN A 54 -15.58 17.69 14.15
CA GLN A 54 -16.01 16.89 15.29
C GLN A 54 -14.87 16.78 16.33
N PRO A 55 -14.52 17.88 17.02
CA PRO A 55 -13.54 17.84 18.07
C PRO A 55 -14.04 16.89 19.16
N ASN A 56 -13.16 15.97 19.56
CA ASN A 56 -13.43 14.79 20.37
C ASN A 56 -14.34 15.09 21.60
N THR A 57 -15.59 14.62 21.59
CA THR A 57 -16.54 14.83 22.72
C THR A 57 -16.37 13.81 23.85
N ASN A 58 -15.46 12.84 23.71
CA ASN A 58 -15.23 11.77 24.68
C ASN A 58 -13.83 11.86 25.29
N ALA A 59 -13.66 12.71 26.29
CA ALA A 59 -12.42 12.90 27.07
C ALA A 59 -12.00 11.68 27.94
N ASN A 60 -12.62 10.51 27.74
CA ASN A 60 -12.49 9.35 28.64
C ASN A 60 -12.14 8.03 27.92
N ARG A 61 -11.68 8.09 26.67
CA ARG A 61 -11.01 6.94 26.04
C ARG A 61 -9.52 7.08 26.32
N ASP A 62 -8.95 6.08 27.00
CA ASP A 62 -7.50 5.93 27.18
C ASP A 62 -6.76 6.36 25.90
N GLU A 63 -5.66 7.09 26.02
CA GLU A 63 -4.81 7.50 24.89
C GLU A 63 -4.46 6.32 23.96
N ARG A 64 -4.48 5.08 24.47
CA ARG A 64 -4.32 3.84 23.68
C ARG A 64 -5.43 3.56 22.66
N SER A 65 -6.58 4.23 22.81
CA SER A 65 -7.74 4.18 21.92
C SER A 65 -8.03 5.53 21.25
N SER A 66 -7.06 6.44 21.26
CA SER A 66 -7.01 7.64 20.40
C SER A 66 -6.74 7.26 18.93
N GLY A 67 -7.46 6.26 18.43
CA GLY A 67 -7.44 5.82 17.03
C GLY A 67 -8.20 6.79 16.12
N PHE A 68 -7.99 8.09 16.27
CA PHE A 68 -8.46 9.05 15.28
C PHE A 68 -7.31 9.32 14.29
N LEU A 69 -7.27 8.49 13.26
CA LEU A 69 -6.65 8.75 11.95
C LEU A 69 -5.12 8.80 11.90
N GLN A 70 -4.41 7.99 12.69
CA GLN A 70 -3.03 7.67 12.32
C GLN A 70 -3.06 6.65 11.18
N ALA A 71 -2.34 6.91 10.09
CA ALA A 71 -2.34 6.12 8.86
C ALA A 71 -1.58 4.79 9.02
N GLU A 72 -2.12 3.87 9.82
CA GLU A 72 -1.64 2.49 9.95
C GLU A 72 -2.28 1.58 8.89
N ASP A 73 -1.66 0.44 8.58
CA ASP A 73 -2.15 -0.50 7.55
C ASP A 73 -3.43 -1.24 7.97
N ALA A 74 -3.59 -1.50 9.27
CA ALA A 74 -4.82 -2.07 9.82
C ALA A 74 -5.28 -1.35 11.09
N ALA A 75 -6.60 -1.27 11.27
CA ALA A 75 -7.19 -0.79 12.50
C ALA A 75 -7.05 -1.85 13.60
N ILE A 76 -6.26 -1.53 14.63
CA ILE A 76 -6.10 -2.38 15.82
C ILE A 76 -7.20 -2.07 16.83
N LEU A 77 -8.01 -3.08 17.13
CA LEU A 77 -9.12 -3.04 18.08
C LEU A 77 -8.76 -3.85 19.34
N SER A 78 -8.27 -3.14 20.35
CA SER A 78 -8.01 -3.72 21.67
C SER A 78 -9.30 -3.96 22.44
N SER A 79 -9.42 -5.12 23.09
CA SER A 79 -10.50 -5.45 24.02
C SER A 79 -9.92 -5.65 25.42
N SER A 80 -10.61 -5.20 26.46
CA SER A 80 -10.15 -5.27 27.85
C SER A 80 -10.02 -6.70 28.40
N ALA A 81 -10.59 -7.71 27.72
CA ALA A 81 -10.60 -9.09 28.18
C ALA A 81 -10.45 -10.13 27.05
N GLY A 82 -10.02 -9.73 25.84
CA GLY A 82 -10.00 -10.61 24.66
C GLY A 82 -8.79 -10.40 23.74
N PRO A 83 -8.62 -11.25 22.72
CA PRO A 83 -7.54 -11.10 21.74
C PRO A 83 -7.64 -9.75 21.02
N VAL A 84 -6.49 -9.18 20.67
CA VAL A 84 -6.43 -7.96 19.86
C VAL A 84 -6.86 -8.33 18.44
N ASN A 85 -7.84 -7.60 17.90
CA ASN A 85 -8.32 -7.83 16.54
C ASN A 85 -7.76 -6.75 15.63
N ALA A 86 -7.35 -7.13 14.43
CA ALA A 86 -6.94 -6.23 13.37
C ALA A 86 -7.98 -6.27 12.25
N LEU A 87 -8.37 -5.12 11.72
CA LEU A 87 -9.31 -5.00 10.60
C LEU A 87 -8.73 -4.09 9.53
N THR A 88 -8.86 -4.51 8.28
CA THR A 88 -8.55 -3.66 7.12
C THR A 88 -9.52 -3.95 5.98
N VAL A 89 -9.59 -3.04 5.02
CA VAL A 89 -10.38 -3.17 3.81
C VAL A 89 -9.61 -2.61 2.63
N ASP A 90 -9.51 -3.40 1.57
CA ASP A 90 -8.94 -2.95 0.31
C ASP A 90 -9.83 -3.38 -0.86
N PHE A 91 -10.00 -2.48 -1.82
CA PHE A 91 -10.93 -2.62 -2.95
C PHE A 91 -10.45 -1.81 -4.14
N PHE A 92 -10.37 -2.43 -5.31
CA PHE A 92 -9.88 -1.76 -6.52
C PHE A 92 -10.54 -2.26 -7.81
N PRO A 93 -10.52 -1.44 -8.90
CA PRO A 93 -10.96 -1.87 -10.22
C PRO A 93 -10.12 -3.00 -10.81
N ALA A 94 -10.77 -3.98 -11.43
CA ALA A 94 -10.12 -5.11 -12.07
C ALA A 94 -9.21 -4.65 -13.22
N PHE A 95 -7.93 -5.00 -13.15
CA PHE A 95 -6.89 -4.55 -14.11
C PHE A 95 -6.57 -5.57 -15.20
N THR A 96 -7.23 -6.72 -15.20
CA THR A 96 -7.09 -7.77 -16.21
C THR A 96 -8.44 -8.43 -16.50
N ASN A 97 -8.57 -9.05 -17.67
CA ASN A 97 -9.77 -9.80 -18.07
C ASN A 97 -9.79 -11.23 -17.50
N ASP A 98 -8.70 -11.65 -16.84
CA ASP A 98 -8.69 -12.90 -16.08
C ASP A 98 -9.30 -12.65 -14.69
N HIS A 99 -10.59 -12.93 -14.56
CA HIS A 99 -11.34 -12.71 -13.33
C HIS A 99 -10.87 -13.61 -12.17
N TRP A 100 -10.43 -14.84 -12.48
CA TRP A 100 -9.90 -15.75 -11.47
C TRP A 100 -8.59 -15.22 -10.89
N LEU A 101 -7.68 -14.78 -11.77
CA LEU A 101 -6.43 -14.14 -11.37
C LEU A 101 -6.66 -12.84 -10.59
N THR A 102 -7.62 -12.02 -11.04
CA THR A 102 -8.01 -10.78 -10.33
C THR A 102 -8.46 -11.09 -8.90
N GLY A 103 -9.30 -12.11 -8.72
CA GLY A 103 -9.76 -12.55 -7.40
C GLY A 103 -8.61 -12.99 -6.48
N ARG A 104 -7.64 -13.75 -7.02
CA ARG A 104 -6.44 -14.17 -6.29
C ARG A 104 -5.61 -12.98 -5.82
N ILE A 105 -5.28 -12.07 -6.75
CA ILE A 105 -4.45 -10.90 -6.43
C ILE A 105 -5.17 -9.97 -5.45
N ALA A 106 -6.49 -9.77 -5.59
CA ALA A 106 -7.27 -8.97 -4.66
C ALA A 106 -7.29 -9.55 -3.23
N ALA A 107 -7.38 -10.88 -3.10
CA ALA A 107 -7.30 -11.53 -1.79
C ALA A 107 -5.90 -11.36 -1.16
N LEU A 108 -4.83 -11.63 -1.90
CA LEU A 108 -3.45 -11.46 -1.40
C LEU A 108 -3.14 -10.01 -1.02
N HIS A 109 -3.64 -9.06 -1.82
CA HIS A 109 -3.50 -7.64 -1.54
C HIS A 109 -4.19 -7.26 -0.23
N ALA A 110 -5.45 -7.66 -0.03
CA ALA A 110 -6.19 -7.34 1.18
C ALA A 110 -5.60 -8.00 2.44
N LEU A 111 -5.02 -9.21 2.32
CA LEU A 111 -4.32 -9.87 3.44
C LEU A 111 -3.02 -9.18 3.83
N SER A 112 -2.40 -8.44 2.91
CA SER A 112 -1.08 -7.82 3.07
C SER A 112 -1.00 -6.89 4.28
N ASP A 113 -2.01 -6.03 4.47
CA ASP A 113 -2.11 -5.10 5.60
C ASP A 113 -2.06 -5.81 6.98
N LEU A 114 -2.68 -6.99 7.08
CA LEU A 114 -2.64 -7.78 8.31
C LEU A 114 -1.24 -8.34 8.56
N TYR A 115 -0.56 -8.83 7.51
CA TYR A 115 0.82 -9.28 7.63
C TYR A 115 1.76 -8.13 8.00
N ALA A 116 1.62 -6.96 7.35
CA ALA A 116 2.35 -5.73 7.67
C ALA A 116 2.17 -5.30 9.14
N SER A 117 0.98 -5.53 9.71
CA SER A 117 0.64 -5.20 11.09
C SER A 117 1.01 -6.29 12.12
N GLY A 118 1.56 -7.43 11.68
CA GLY A 118 1.89 -8.57 12.55
C GLY A 118 0.66 -9.34 13.05
N ALA A 119 -0.46 -9.27 12.32
CA ALA A 119 -1.70 -9.97 12.62
C ALA A 119 -1.87 -11.22 11.75
N GLN A 120 -2.37 -12.30 12.35
CA GLN A 120 -2.75 -13.51 11.63
C GLN A 120 -4.17 -13.37 11.08
N PRO A 121 -4.38 -13.44 9.76
CA PRO A 121 -5.72 -13.39 9.18
C PRO A 121 -6.62 -14.56 9.61
N THR A 122 -7.92 -14.33 9.72
CA THR A 122 -8.89 -15.33 10.20
C THR A 122 -10.17 -15.38 9.38
N ALA A 123 -10.68 -14.25 8.92
CA ALA A 123 -11.90 -14.18 8.11
C ALA A 123 -11.84 -13.05 7.08
N ALA A 124 -12.61 -13.22 6.00
CA ALA A 124 -12.77 -12.23 4.94
C ALA A 124 -14.24 -12.06 4.55
N LEU A 125 -14.62 -10.84 4.19
CA LEU A 125 -15.89 -10.48 3.56
C LEU A 125 -15.60 -9.88 2.17
N ALA A 126 -16.20 -10.43 1.12
CA ALA A 126 -16.02 -9.90 -0.22
C ALA A 126 -16.82 -8.60 -0.43
N ILE A 127 -16.25 -7.67 -1.19
CA ILE A 127 -16.92 -6.47 -1.69
C ILE A 127 -16.73 -6.48 -3.21
N VAL A 128 -17.83 -6.54 -3.96
CA VAL A 128 -17.77 -6.72 -5.42
C VAL A 128 -18.72 -5.74 -6.12
N THR A 129 -18.21 -5.06 -7.15
CA THR A 129 -19.04 -4.36 -8.14
C THR A 129 -18.98 -5.16 -9.43
N LEU A 130 -20.13 -5.61 -9.94
CA LEU A 130 -20.24 -6.31 -11.22
C LEU A 130 -20.74 -5.36 -12.31
N PRO A 131 -20.21 -5.44 -13.53
CA PRO A 131 -20.83 -4.82 -14.69
C PRO A 131 -22.27 -5.28 -14.87
N GLU A 132 -23.15 -4.35 -15.23
CA GLU A 132 -24.50 -4.69 -15.68
C GLU A 132 -24.42 -5.65 -16.89
N GLY A 133 -25.22 -6.71 -16.86
CA GLY A 133 -25.21 -7.73 -17.90
C GLY A 133 -26.29 -8.78 -17.66
N ASP A 134 -26.34 -9.79 -18.52
CA ASP A 134 -27.22 -10.91 -18.28
C ASP A 134 -26.76 -11.71 -17.04
N HIS A 135 -27.71 -12.36 -16.37
CA HIS A 135 -27.44 -13.07 -15.13
C HIS A 135 -26.49 -14.27 -15.30
N GLN A 136 -26.31 -14.83 -16.50
CA GLN A 136 -25.34 -15.90 -16.71
C GLN A 136 -23.93 -15.32 -16.68
N SER A 137 -23.68 -14.28 -17.48
CA SER A 137 -22.39 -13.58 -17.50
C SER A 137 -21.99 -13.06 -16.12
N GLN A 138 -22.91 -12.41 -15.39
CA GLN A 138 -22.63 -11.91 -14.04
C GLN A 138 -22.28 -13.04 -13.06
N ARG A 139 -23.00 -14.18 -13.11
CA ARG A 139 -22.69 -15.35 -12.28
C ARG A 139 -21.32 -15.93 -12.59
N ASP A 140 -20.95 -16.03 -13.86
CA ASP A 140 -19.66 -16.61 -14.26
C ASP A 140 -18.49 -15.70 -13.84
N VAL A 141 -18.62 -14.38 -14.00
CA VAL A 141 -17.62 -13.41 -13.53
C VAL A 141 -17.48 -13.49 -12.01
N LEU A 142 -18.59 -13.45 -11.27
CA LEU A 142 -18.58 -13.53 -9.81
C LEU A 142 -17.98 -14.85 -9.31
N TYR A 143 -18.33 -15.96 -9.94
CA TYR A 143 -17.78 -17.27 -9.62
C TYR A 143 -16.26 -17.29 -9.79
N GLN A 144 -15.74 -16.82 -10.92
CA GLN A 144 -14.29 -16.82 -11.17
C GLN A 144 -13.54 -15.96 -10.14
N LEU A 145 -14.04 -14.74 -9.87
CA LEU A 145 -13.49 -13.85 -8.86
C LEU A 145 -13.42 -14.52 -7.48
N LEU A 146 -14.54 -15.05 -7.00
CA LEU A 146 -14.62 -15.64 -5.67
C LEU A 146 -13.88 -16.99 -5.59
N ALA A 147 -13.83 -17.77 -6.66
CA ALA A 147 -13.06 -19.02 -6.72
C ALA A 147 -11.56 -18.75 -6.63
N GLY A 148 -11.07 -17.73 -7.34
CA GLY A 148 -9.69 -17.26 -7.25
C GLY A 148 -9.35 -16.78 -5.85
N ALA A 149 -10.16 -15.89 -5.29
CA ALA A 149 -9.95 -15.38 -3.93
C ALA A 149 -9.98 -16.49 -2.87
N THR A 150 -10.96 -17.39 -2.94
CA THR A 150 -11.11 -18.49 -1.98
C THR A 150 -9.90 -19.42 -1.98
N ARG A 151 -9.24 -19.64 -3.14
CA ARG A 151 -7.99 -20.40 -3.22
C ARG A 151 -6.91 -19.80 -2.33
N GLU A 152 -6.66 -18.49 -2.45
CA GLU A 152 -5.61 -17.81 -1.70
C GLU A 152 -5.98 -17.69 -0.21
N LEU A 153 -7.23 -17.33 0.09
CA LEU A 153 -7.73 -17.29 1.47
C LEU A 153 -7.60 -18.66 2.17
N SER A 154 -7.94 -19.75 1.47
CA SER A 154 -7.86 -21.10 2.04
C SER A 154 -6.42 -21.55 2.30
N ALA A 155 -5.45 -21.09 1.50
CA ALA A 155 -4.03 -21.38 1.73
C ALA A 155 -3.54 -20.85 3.09
N ASP A 156 -4.14 -19.76 3.57
CA ASP A 156 -3.86 -19.14 4.87
C ASP A 156 -4.91 -19.46 5.95
N SER A 157 -5.75 -20.49 5.71
CA SER A 157 -6.84 -20.89 6.62
C SER A 157 -7.83 -19.76 6.95
N VAL A 158 -7.97 -18.81 6.03
CA VAL A 158 -8.91 -17.69 6.12
C VAL A 158 -10.23 -18.11 5.51
N GLN A 159 -11.32 -17.92 6.25
CA GLN A 159 -12.65 -18.23 5.74
C GLN A 159 -13.28 -17.02 5.06
N LEU A 160 -13.77 -17.21 3.83
CA LEU A 160 -14.68 -16.26 3.20
C LEU A 160 -16.07 -16.45 3.83
N VAL A 161 -16.47 -15.55 4.72
CA VAL A 161 -17.67 -15.70 5.57
C VAL A 161 -18.89 -14.92 5.06
N GLY A 162 -18.79 -14.31 3.89
CA GLY A 162 -19.86 -13.55 3.26
C GLY A 162 -19.34 -12.43 2.39
N GLY A 163 -20.19 -11.45 2.11
CA GLY A 163 -19.84 -10.27 1.34
C GLY A 163 -21.04 -9.47 0.87
N HIS A 164 -20.77 -8.48 0.04
CA HIS A 164 -21.78 -7.67 -0.62
C HIS A 164 -21.43 -7.48 -2.10
N THR A 165 -22.44 -7.56 -2.96
CA THR A 165 -22.29 -7.40 -4.41
C THR A 165 -23.31 -6.39 -4.91
N ILE A 166 -22.87 -5.43 -5.72
CA ILE A 166 -23.70 -4.43 -6.38
C ILE A 166 -23.45 -4.45 -7.89
N ASP A 167 -24.43 -3.98 -8.66
CA ASP A 167 -24.23 -3.64 -10.07
C ASP A 167 -23.56 -2.25 -10.19
N GLY A 168 -22.73 -2.06 -11.20
CA GLY A 168 -22.11 -0.76 -11.52
C GLY A 168 -21.30 -0.79 -12.82
N ASP A 169 -20.81 0.38 -13.25
CA ASP A 169 -20.17 0.52 -14.57
C ASP A 169 -18.84 -0.22 -14.72
N GLU A 170 -18.09 -0.38 -13.62
CA GLU A 170 -16.73 -0.95 -13.64
C GLU A 170 -16.62 -2.15 -12.70
N LEU A 171 -16.06 -3.25 -13.22
CA LEU A 171 -15.74 -4.45 -12.43
C LEU A 171 -14.70 -4.10 -11.36
N ALA A 172 -15.04 -4.32 -10.10
CA ALA A 172 -14.14 -4.11 -8.98
C ALA A 172 -14.34 -5.17 -7.91
N ILE A 173 -13.26 -5.53 -7.23
CA ILE A 173 -13.27 -6.53 -6.16
C ILE A 173 -12.31 -6.12 -5.06
N GLY A 174 -12.64 -6.54 -3.85
CA GLY A 174 -11.89 -6.30 -2.65
C GLY A 174 -12.40 -7.13 -1.49
N PHE A 175 -11.72 -7.01 -0.37
CA PHE A 175 -12.05 -7.74 0.83
C PHE A 175 -11.89 -6.84 2.05
N CYS A 176 -12.87 -6.93 2.94
CA CYS A 176 -12.66 -6.57 4.35
C CYS A 176 -12.13 -7.82 5.04
N VAL A 177 -10.95 -7.75 5.65
CA VAL A 177 -10.32 -8.89 6.30
C VAL A 177 -10.12 -8.61 7.79
N ALA A 178 -10.28 -9.67 8.57
CA ALA A 178 -10.13 -9.65 10.02
C ALA A 178 -9.01 -10.60 10.44
N GLY A 179 -8.13 -10.12 11.31
CA GLY A 179 -7.05 -10.89 11.89
C GLY A 179 -6.99 -10.77 13.40
N ARG A 180 -6.14 -11.61 13.99
CA ARG A 180 -5.84 -11.62 15.42
C ARG A 180 -4.35 -11.38 15.63
N CYS A 181 -4.00 -10.60 16.63
CA CYS A 181 -2.63 -10.44 17.09
C CYS A 181 -2.57 -10.46 18.62
N SER A 182 -1.36 -10.60 19.13
CA SER A 182 -1.05 -10.33 20.54
C SER A 182 -0.49 -8.91 20.64
N GLU A 183 -0.63 -8.26 21.79
CA GLU A 183 -0.07 -6.91 21.98
C GLU A 183 1.45 -6.86 21.72
N ALA A 184 2.15 -7.97 22.02
CA ALA A 184 3.58 -8.13 21.82
C ALA A 184 3.98 -8.33 20.35
N SER A 185 3.05 -8.71 19.48
CA SER A 185 3.29 -8.96 18.05
C SER A 185 2.79 -7.83 17.15
N ILE A 186 2.24 -6.74 17.71
CA ILE A 186 1.78 -5.60 16.92
C ILE A 186 2.99 -4.87 16.34
N ILE A 187 3.01 -4.77 15.03
CA ILE A 187 3.97 -3.98 14.27
C ILE A 187 3.32 -2.66 13.90
N ARG A 188 4.10 -1.57 13.92
CA ARG A 188 3.62 -0.23 13.53
C ARG A 188 4.60 0.43 12.60
N LYS A 189 4.13 1.23 11.64
CA LYS A 189 4.99 1.90 10.66
C LYS A 189 6.09 2.73 11.31
N GLY A 190 5.73 3.50 12.34
CA GLY A 190 6.59 4.47 13.02
C GLY A 190 7.53 3.92 14.09
N ARG A 191 7.66 2.59 14.25
CA ARG A 191 8.55 1.99 15.28
C ARG A 191 9.87 1.54 14.66
N ILE A 192 10.58 2.50 14.07
CA ILE A 192 11.91 2.32 13.48
C ILE A 192 12.99 2.98 14.33
N SER A 193 14.24 2.60 14.12
CA SER A 193 15.40 3.11 14.88
C SER A 193 16.62 3.30 13.99
N VAL A 194 17.47 4.25 14.36
CA VAL A 194 18.74 4.53 13.69
C VAL A 194 19.62 3.27 13.66
N GLY A 195 20.27 3.01 12.52
CA GLY A 195 21.15 1.86 12.33
C GLY A 195 20.44 0.58 11.86
N GLN A 196 19.11 0.61 11.69
CA GLN A 196 18.35 -0.47 11.07
C GLN A 196 18.56 -0.47 9.54
N THR A 197 18.61 -1.66 8.96
CA THR A 197 18.59 -1.88 7.51
C THR A 197 17.14 -1.96 7.02
N LEU A 198 16.88 -1.39 5.84
CA LEU A 198 15.62 -1.50 5.12
C LEU A 198 15.66 -2.64 4.10
N ILE A 199 14.74 -3.58 4.23
CA ILE A 199 14.57 -4.71 3.32
C ILE A 199 13.24 -4.58 2.59
N LEU A 200 13.25 -4.69 1.26
CA LEU A 200 12.07 -4.77 0.42
C LEU A 200 11.90 -6.21 -0.09
N THR A 201 10.73 -6.81 0.13
CA THR A 201 10.51 -8.25 -0.11
C THR A 201 10.04 -8.63 -1.52
N LYS A 202 9.60 -7.64 -2.31
CA LYS A 202 9.22 -7.81 -3.72
C LYS A 202 9.71 -6.63 -4.57
N PRO A 203 10.05 -6.85 -5.85
CA PRO A 203 10.48 -5.79 -6.76
C PRO A 203 9.36 -4.77 -7.06
N LEU A 204 9.77 -3.57 -7.47
CA LEU A 204 8.90 -2.45 -7.84
C LEU A 204 8.55 -2.44 -9.33
N GLY A 205 7.47 -1.73 -9.68
CA GLY A 205 7.13 -1.33 -11.06
C GLY A 205 5.84 -1.92 -11.63
N THR A 206 4.99 -2.53 -10.80
CA THR A 206 3.70 -3.07 -11.29
C THR A 206 2.79 -2.00 -11.86
N GLY A 207 2.75 -0.80 -11.27
CA GLY A 207 1.95 0.31 -11.76
C GLY A 207 2.35 0.74 -13.17
N VAL A 208 3.65 0.83 -13.46
CA VAL A 208 4.16 1.16 -14.80
C VAL A 208 3.74 0.10 -15.81
N ILE A 209 3.93 -1.19 -15.48
CA ILE A 209 3.60 -2.29 -16.37
C ILE A 209 2.09 -2.33 -16.63
N LEU A 210 1.26 -2.20 -15.60
CA LEU A 210 -0.19 -2.19 -15.72
C LEU A 210 -0.69 -0.97 -16.52
N ALA A 211 -0.08 0.20 -16.33
CA ALA A 211 -0.40 1.39 -17.12
C ALA A 211 -0.09 1.20 -18.61
N ALA A 212 1.07 0.63 -18.93
CA ALA A 212 1.42 0.31 -20.31
C ALA A 212 0.55 -0.82 -20.89
N ALA A 213 0.17 -1.82 -20.08
CA ALA A 213 -0.70 -2.92 -20.48
C ALA A 213 -2.12 -2.43 -20.82
N ALA A 214 -2.66 -1.49 -20.04
CA ALA A 214 -3.95 -0.86 -20.32
C ALA A 214 -3.98 -0.12 -21.68
N LEU A 215 -2.81 0.29 -22.18
CA LEU A 215 -2.63 0.91 -23.50
C LEU A 215 -2.21 -0.08 -24.59
N ALA A 216 -2.16 -1.38 -24.29
CA ALA A 216 -1.62 -2.43 -25.16
C ALA A 216 -0.17 -2.15 -25.63
N ARG A 217 0.65 -1.53 -24.77
CA ARG A 217 2.06 -1.19 -25.03
C ARG A 217 3.06 -1.98 -24.19
N ALA A 218 2.61 -2.69 -23.16
CA ALA A 218 3.48 -3.56 -22.37
C ALA A 218 3.81 -4.86 -23.13
N PRO A 219 5.09 -5.30 -23.17
CA PRO A 219 5.43 -6.63 -23.64
C PRO A 219 4.74 -7.71 -22.80
N ALA A 220 4.22 -8.76 -23.44
CA ALA A 220 3.51 -9.85 -22.74
C ALA A 220 4.35 -10.47 -21.61
N LYS A 221 5.66 -10.63 -21.82
CA LYS A 221 6.58 -11.12 -20.78
C LYS A 221 6.61 -10.22 -19.54
N ALA A 222 6.62 -8.89 -19.72
CA ALA A 222 6.61 -7.94 -18.61
C ALA A 222 5.28 -8.01 -17.83
N VAL A 223 4.16 -8.11 -18.55
CA VAL A 223 2.84 -8.31 -17.92
C VAL A 223 2.81 -9.60 -17.10
N GLN A 224 3.27 -10.71 -17.66
CA GLN A 224 3.31 -11.99 -16.94
C GLN A 224 4.18 -11.89 -15.68
N VAL A 225 5.37 -11.31 -15.77
CA VAL A 225 6.28 -11.09 -14.63
C VAL A 225 5.61 -10.24 -13.53
N ALA A 226 4.85 -9.21 -13.88
CA ALA A 226 4.10 -8.42 -12.91
C ALA A 226 2.97 -9.23 -12.25
N LEU A 227 2.22 -10.02 -13.03
CA LEU A 227 1.14 -10.88 -12.52
C LEU A 227 1.69 -11.97 -11.58
N ASP A 228 2.80 -12.60 -11.95
CA ASP A 228 3.47 -13.62 -11.13
C ASP A 228 3.95 -13.03 -9.81
N MET A 229 4.52 -11.83 -9.82
CA MET A 229 4.95 -11.15 -8.59
C MET A 229 3.76 -10.80 -7.69
N MET A 230 2.67 -10.29 -8.27
CA MET A 230 1.44 -9.95 -7.53
C MET A 230 0.76 -11.16 -6.87
N LEU A 231 1.05 -12.38 -7.37
CA LEU A 231 0.57 -13.64 -6.83
C LEU A 231 1.42 -14.20 -5.67
N ILE A 232 2.53 -13.55 -5.32
CA ILE A 232 3.36 -13.96 -4.17
C ILE A 232 2.70 -13.42 -2.90
N SER A 233 2.42 -14.28 -1.92
CA SER A 233 1.88 -13.86 -0.63
C SER A 233 2.91 -13.08 0.20
N ASN A 234 2.47 -12.06 0.94
CA ASN A 234 3.28 -11.35 1.93
C ASN A 234 3.31 -12.06 3.30
N ARG A 235 2.75 -13.27 3.41
CA ARG A 235 2.88 -14.06 4.62
C ARG A 235 4.35 -14.24 4.99
N LEU A 236 4.66 -13.99 6.26
CA LEU A 236 5.97 -14.22 6.83
C LEU A 236 6.01 -15.59 7.53
N PRO A 237 7.20 -16.17 7.75
CA PRO A 237 7.36 -17.26 8.69
C PRO A 237 6.82 -16.87 10.07
N ASP A 238 6.09 -17.77 10.73
CA ASP A 238 5.34 -17.47 11.96
C ASP A 238 6.22 -16.88 13.09
N ASP A 239 7.50 -17.27 13.16
CA ASP A 239 8.46 -16.80 14.16
C ASP A 239 9.28 -15.57 13.73
N PHE A 240 9.20 -15.15 12.46
CA PHE A 240 10.11 -14.16 11.84
C PHE A 240 10.17 -12.84 12.62
N VAL A 241 8.99 -12.28 12.95
CA VAL A 241 8.87 -11.00 13.67
C VAL A 241 9.55 -11.10 15.03
N SER A 242 9.23 -12.14 15.80
CA SER A 242 9.79 -12.34 17.14
C SER A 242 11.28 -12.70 17.11
N GLN A 243 11.71 -13.49 16.12
CA GLN A 243 13.08 -13.96 15.98
C GLN A 243 14.05 -12.82 15.69
N PHE A 244 13.65 -11.89 14.82
CA PHE A 244 14.51 -10.78 14.39
C PHE A 244 14.18 -9.45 15.08
N GLY A 245 13.19 -9.43 15.99
CA GLY A 245 12.80 -8.24 16.73
C GLY A 245 12.21 -7.14 15.84
N ILE A 246 11.40 -7.51 14.84
CA ILE A 246 10.85 -6.55 13.88
C ILE A 246 9.82 -5.66 14.57
N THR A 247 10.09 -4.36 14.62
CA THR A 247 9.20 -3.36 15.22
C THR A 247 8.56 -2.41 14.21
N GLY A 248 9.21 -2.20 13.06
CA GLY A 248 8.76 -1.32 11.99
C GLY A 248 8.62 -2.06 10.66
N MET A 249 7.40 -2.12 10.15
CA MET A 249 7.07 -2.75 8.88
C MET A 249 5.84 -2.09 8.28
N THR A 250 5.74 -2.12 6.95
CA THR A 250 4.55 -1.78 6.18
C THR A 250 4.57 -2.59 4.88
N ASP A 251 3.50 -2.57 4.11
CA ASP A 251 3.52 -3.04 2.73
C ASP A 251 3.57 -1.86 1.75
N VAL A 252 4.26 -2.06 0.62
CA VAL A 252 4.38 -1.02 -0.41
C VAL A 252 3.23 -1.21 -1.39
N THR A 253 2.27 -0.29 -1.39
CA THR A 253 1.09 -0.35 -2.26
C THR A 253 0.88 0.94 -3.07
N GLY A 254 -0.30 1.56 -3.00
CA GLY A 254 -0.75 2.62 -3.91
C GLY A 254 0.04 3.92 -3.82
N PHE A 255 0.74 4.19 -2.72
CA PHE A 255 1.54 5.41 -2.57
C PHE A 255 2.99 5.26 -3.08
N GLY A 256 3.35 4.05 -3.52
CA GLY A 256 4.71 3.72 -3.94
C GLY A 256 5.70 3.70 -2.78
N LEU A 257 6.93 3.25 -3.06
CA LEU A 257 7.95 3.06 -2.04
C LEU A 257 8.22 4.34 -1.23
N ALA A 258 8.35 5.49 -1.91
CA ALA A 258 8.64 6.75 -1.22
C ALA A 258 7.49 7.19 -0.30
N GLY A 259 6.23 6.97 -0.69
CA GLY A 259 5.08 7.32 0.14
C GLY A 259 5.04 6.49 1.43
N HIS A 260 5.11 5.17 1.31
CA HIS A 260 5.09 4.27 2.46
C HIS A 260 6.33 4.44 3.36
N LEU A 261 7.51 4.68 2.78
CA LEU A 261 8.71 4.98 3.56
C LEU A 261 8.58 6.32 4.31
N GLN A 262 7.98 7.36 3.70
CA GLN A 262 7.70 8.62 4.38
C GLN A 262 6.77 8.40 5.58
N GLU A 263 5.75 7.54 5.48
CA GLU A 263 4.86 7.19 6.58
C GLU A 263 5.59 6.49 7.73
N MET A 264 6.57 5.63 7.44
CA MET A 264 7.40 5.00 8.47
C MET A 264 8.34 5.99 9.17
N LEU A 265 8.89 6.96 8.42
CA LEU A 265 9.88 7.90 8.92
C LEU A 265 9.27 9.07 9.70
N SER A 266 8.13 9.58 9.26
CA SER A 266 7.51 10.80 9.81
C SER A 266 7.28 10.78 11.33
N PRO A 267 6.83 9.67 11.96
CA PRO A 267 6.58 9.64 13.40
C PRO A 267 7.84 9.79 14.26
N THR A 268 9.01 9.38 13.74
CA THR A 268 10.28 9.43 14.47
C THR A 268 11.18 10.59 14.03
N GLY A 269 10.91 11.17 12.86
CA GLY A 269 11.77 12.14 12.20
C GLY A 269 13.11 11.54 11.71
N CYS A 270 13.30 10.22 11.81
CA CYS A 270 14.48 9.56 11.26
C CYS A 270 14.53 9.74 9.74
N CYS A 271 15.74 9.62 9.21
CA CYS A 271 15.96 9.66 7.76
C CYS A 271 16.24 8.27 7.24
N ALA A 272 16.05 8.04 5.94
CA ALA A 272 16.49 6.83 5.26
C ALA A 272 17.40 7.20 4.09
N GLU A 273 18.52 6.51 3.96
CA GLU A 273 19.35 6.56 2.77
C GLU A 273 19.08 5.31 1.94
N LEU A 274 18.61 5.50 0.71
CA LEU A 274 18.34 4.45 -0.26
C LEU A 274 19.48 4.35 -1.28
N ASN A 275 19.89 3.12 -1.57
CA ASN A 275 20.84 2.82 -2.63
C ASN A 275 20.08 2.57 -3.95
N PRO A 276 20.15 3.48 -4.94
CA PRO A 276 19.42 3.33 -6.18
C PRO A 276 19.83 2.07 -6.97
N GLY A 277 21.08 1.62 -6.84
CA GLY A 277 21.59 0.42 -7.50
C GLY A 277 21.10 -0.89 -6.88
N GLN A 278 20.51 -0.84 -5.68
CA GLN A 278 19.99 -2.01 -4.97
C GLN A 278 18.45 -2.06 -4.95
N LEU A 279 17.77 -1.07 -5.52
CA LEU A 279 16.32 -1.10 -5.65
C LEU A 279 15.91 -2.23 -6.61
N PRO A 280 15.18 -3.25 -6.15
CA PRO A 280 14.72 -4.31 -7.03
C PRO A 280 13.58 -3.77 -7.91
N VAL A 281 13.72 -3.91 -9.22
CA VAL A 281 12.75 -3.43 -10.21
C VAL A 281 12.42 -4.57 -11.18
N LEU A 282 11.14 -4.73 -11.51
CA LEU A 282 10.69 -5.76 -12.45
C LEU A 282 11.30 -5.55 -13.84
N ASP A 283 11.59 -6.65 -14.52
CA ASP A 283 12.08 -6.66 -15.90
C ASP A 283 11.14 -5.88 -16.84
N GLY A 284 11.71 -5.00 -17.65
CA GLY A 284 10.98 -4.19 -18.64
C GLY A 284 10.42 -2.87 -18.10
N VAL A 285 10.41 -2.65 -16.78
CA VAL A 285 9.93 -1.37 -16.19
C VAL A 285 10.76 -0.20 -16.70
N MET A 286 12.09 -0.30 -16.67
CA MET A 286 12.96 0.80 -17.07
C MET A 286 12.78 1.17 -18.55
N ASP A 287 12.54 0.18 -19.42
CA ASP A 287 12.30 0.44 -20.85
C ASP A 287 10.95 1.10 -21.08
N LEU A 288 9.91 0.65 -20.38
CA LEU A 288 8.60 1.30 -20.41
C LEU A 288 8.67 2.73 -19.88
N LEU A 289 9.46 2.95 -18.82
CA LEU A 289 9.67 4.28 -18.27
C LEU A 289 10.39 5.20 -19.27
N ARG A 290 11.42 4.72 -19.96
CA ARG A 290 12.10 5.48 -21.04
C ARG A 290 11.19 5.76 -22.23
N ALA A 291 10.27 4.86 -22.52
CA ALA A 291 9.22 5.05 -23.53
C ALA A 291 8.10 6.01 -23.08
N GLY A 292 8.20 6.60 -21.89
CA GLY A 292 7.25 7.60 -21.38
C GLY A 292 6.03 7.01 -20.68
N HIS A 293 5.97 5.69 -20.44
CA HIS A 293 4.89 5.09 -19.68
C HIS A 293 5.06 5.38 -18.18
N ARG A 294 3.99 5.85 -17.54
CA ARG A 294 3.87 6.09 -16.11
C ARG A 294 2.44 5.75 -15.69
N SER A 295 2.26 5.34 -14.45
CA SER A 295 0.94 5.20 -13.83
C SER A 295 0.32 6.56 -13.51
N SER A 296 -1.02 6.61 -13.45
CA SER A 296 -1.77 7.86 -13.22
C SER A 296 -1.51 8.50 -11.86
N LEU A 297 -1.10 7.72 -10.85
CA LEU A 297 -0.76 8.24 -9.51
C LEU A 297 0.70 8.66 -9.38
N ASN A 298 1.57 8.37 -10.35
CA ASN A 298 3.01 8.58 -10.21
C ASN A 298 3.38 10.02 -9.88
N GLU A 299 2.80 10.97 -10.64
CA GLU A 299 3.10 12.39 -10.45
C GLU A 299 2.54 12.92 -9.13
N GLU A 300 1.35 12.47 -8.75
CA GLU A 300 0.71 12.87 -7.50
C GLU A 300 1.44 12.30 -6.28
N ASN A 301 1.83 11.02 -6.34
CA ASN A 301 2.68 10.39 -5.32
C ASN A 301 3.99 11.17 -5.15
N TRP A 302 4.62 11.62 -6.25
CA TRP A 302 5.79 12.49 -6.16
C TRP A 302 5.49 13.81 -5.46
N ARG A 303 4.39 14.50 -5.80
CA ARG A 303 4.03 15.77 -5.15
C ARG A 303 3.89 15.63 -3.64
N ASN A 304 3.42 14.48 -3.15
CA ASN A 304 3.24 14.22 -1.72
C ASN A 304 4.57 14.04 -0.97
N VAL A 305 5.62 13.55 -1.63
CA VAL A 305 6.91 13.24 -1.00
C VAL A 305 8.04 14.20 -1.40
N ALA A 306 7.82 15.05 -2.42
CA ALA A 306 8.86 15.90 -3.00
C ALA A 306 9.51 16.86 -1.99
N ALA A 307 8.75 17.37 -1.01
CA ALA A 307 9.26 18.28 0.01
C ALA A 307 10.22 17.61 1.01
N THR A 308 10.13 16.29 1.16
CA THR A 308 10.90 15.50 2.14
C THR A 308 11.83 14.49 1.48
N THR A 309 11.92 14.48 0.15
CA THR A 309 12.72 13.52 -0.62
C THR A 309 13.78 14.23 -1.42
N GLN A 310 15.03 13.85 -1.20
CA GLN A 310 16.17 14.35 -1.94
C GLN A 310 16.78 13.21 -2.77
N ILE A 311 16.77 13.35 -4.09
CA ILE A 311 17.47 12.45 -5.00
C ILE A 311 18.81 13.11 -5.32
N GLN A 312 19.90 12.58 -4.75
CA GLN A 312 21.25 12.99 -5.05
C GLN A 312 21.89 11.93 -5.96
N PRO A 313 21.90 12.13 -7.29
CA PRO A 313 22.60 11.20 -8.15
C PRO A 313 24.08 11.16 -7.76
N ALA A 314 24.66 9.97 -7.64
CA ALA A 314 26.11 9.85 -7.69
C ALA A 314 26.60 10.52 -9.00
N ASN A 315 27.70 11.27 -8.93
CA ASN A 315 28.32 11.98 -10.07
C ASN A 315 28.16 11.30 -11.45
N PRO A 316 28.05 12.09 -12.53
CA PRO A 316 26.79 12.65 -13.00
C PRO A 316 25.91 11.57 -13.65
N VAL A 317 24.79 11.19 -13.02
CA VAL A 317 23.69 10.55 -13.75
C VAL A 317 23.06 11.62 -14.66
N PRO A 318 22.81 11.34 -15.96
CA PRO A 318 22.05 12.25 -16.82
C PRO A 318 20.72 12.63 -16.17
N PRO A 319 20.16 13.83 -16.42
CA PRO A 319 18.85 14.25 -15.86
C PRO A 319 17.74 13.19 -16.00
N GLU A 320 17.80 12.39 -17.07
CA GLU A 320 16.93 11.25 -17.32
C GLU A 320 16.93 10.23 -16.18
N GLY A 321 18.09 9.89 -15.60
CA GLY A 321 18.17 8.87 -14.54
C GLY A 321 17.53 9.30 -13.23
N THR A 322 17.61 10.59 -12.88
CA THR A 322 16.88 11.15 -11.72
C THR A 322 15.37 11.04 -11.92
N GLU A 323 14.88 11.33 -13.14
CA GLU A 323 13.45 11.23 -13.44
C GLU A 323 12.95 9.77 -13.44
N LEU A 324 13.74 8.84 -13.98
CA LEU A 324 13.42 7.41 -13.96
C LEU A 324 13.37 6.90 -12.51
N LEU A 325 14.32 7.29 -11.67
CA LEU A 325 14.36 6.89 -10.26
C LEU A 325 13.17 7.46 -9.48
N ARG A 326 12.85 8.74 -9.67
CA ARG A 326 11.63 9.37 -9.14
C ARG A 326 10.39 8.56 -9.51
N ALA A 327 10.31 8.16 -10.78
CA ALA A 327 9.19 7.39 -11.27
C ALA A 327 9.09 6.00 -10.62
N VAL A 328 10.20 5.29 -10.45
CA VAL A 328 10.22 3.99 -9.75
C VAL A 328 9.74 4.15 -8.30
N LEU A 329 10.27 5.15 -7.58
CA LEU A 329 9.96 5.37 -6.17
C LEU A 329 8.49 5.72 -5.92
N CYS A 330 7.86 6.40 -6.87
CA CYS A 330 6.48 6.89 -6.77
C CYS A 330 5.46 6.00 -7.50
N ASP A 331 5.89 4.89 -8.10
CA ASP A 331 4.98 3.99 -8.80
C ASP A 331 4.08 3.25 -7.80
N PRO A 332 2.73 3.33 -7.90
CA PRO A 332 1.80 2.53 -7.13
C PRO A 332 2.05 1.06 -7.41
N GLN A 333 2.20 0.28 -6.34
CA GLN A 333 2.35 -1.16 -6.40
C GLN A 333 1.02 -1.84 -6.11
N THR A 334 0.51 -2.65 -7.04
CA THR A 334 -0.61 -3.55 -6.74
C THR A 334 -0.04 -4.83 -6.16
N SER A 335 -0.56 -5.30 -5.01
CA SER A 335 -0.02 -6.48 -4.30
C SER A 335 1.51 -6.47 -4.16
N GLY A 336 2.07 -5.32 -3.77
CA GLY A 336 3.52 -5.13 -3.60
C GLY A 336 4.09 -5.91 -2.41
N GLY A 337 5.37 -5.68 -2.12
CA GLY A 337 6.07 -6.37 -1.04
C GLY A 337 5.99 -5.63 0.29
N LEU A 338 6.31 -6.34 1.36
CA LEU A 338 6.66 -5.74 2.65
C LEU A 338 7.96 -4.93 2.58
N LEU A 339 7.96 -3.77 3.24
CA LEU A 339 9.13 -2.96 3.58
C LEU A 339 9.40 -3.15 5.09
N VAL A 340 10.53 -3.74 5.41
CA VAL A 340 10.88 -4.20 6.77
C VAL A 340 12.09 -3.43 7.26
N ALA A 341 11.99 -2.82 8.46
CA ALA A 341 13.14 -2.30 9.19
C ALA A 341 13.67 -3.39 10.14
N VAL A 342 14.92 -3.80 9.97
CA VAL A 342 15.57 -4.85 10.75
C VAL A 342 16.89 -4.33 11.31
N ASP A 343 17.28 -4.75 12.51
CA ASP A 343 18.61 -4.43 13.02
C ASP A 343 19.69 -5.01 12.09
N SER A 344 20.70 -4.20 11.77
CA SER A 344 21.76 -4.56 10.81
C SER A 344 22.51 -5.86 11.15
N GLN A 345 22.62 -6.21 12.44
CA GLN A 345 23.18 -7.49 12.89
C GLN A 345 22.35 -8.73 12.46
N HIS A 346 21.05 -8.57 12.25
CA HIS A 346 20.12 -9.64 11.87
C HIS A 346 19.85 -9.69 10.37
N GLU A 347 20.26 -8.66 9.62
CA GLU A 347 19.96 -8.50 8.19
C GLU A 347 20.33 -9.75 7.35
N PRO A 348 21.55 -10.33 7.41
CA PRO A 348 21.88 -11.48 6.57
C PRO A 348 20.99 -12.71 6.83
N ALA A 349 20.68 -12.97 8.10
CA ALA A 349 19.83 -14.09 8.50
C ALA A 349 18.36 -13.85 8.12
N ALA A 350 17.88 -12.62 8.25
CA ALA A 350 16.54 -12.22 7.85
C ALA A 350 16.36 -12.37 6.32
N MET A 351 17.32 -11.90 5.53
CA MET A 351 17.35 -12.04 4.07
C MET A 351 17.29 -13.51 3.64
N GLU A 352 18.13 -14.37 4.23
CA GLU A 352 18.11 -15.80 3.93
C GLU A 352 16.77 -16.45 4.29
N ARG A 353 16.20 -16.11 5.45
CA ARG A 353 14.92 -16.66 5.91
C ARG A 353 13.77 -16.27 5.00
N LEU A 354 13.70 -15.00 4.59
CA LEU A 354 12.71 -14.50 3.62
C LEU A 354 12.86 -15.19 2.26
N GLY A 355 14.09 -15.34 1.76
CA GLY A 355 14.38 -16.02 0.50
C GLY A 355 13.93 -17.49 0.50
N ARG A 356 14.20 -18.22 1.59
CA ARG A 356 13.73 -19.61 1.76
C ARG A 356 12.20 -19.72 1.86
N HIS A 357 11.51 -18.65 2.25
CA HIS A 357 10.05 -18.57 2.28
C HIS A 357 9.43 -18.25 0.91
N GLY A 358 10.24 -18.08 -0.14
CA GLY A 358 9.77 -17.81 -1.50
C GLY A 358 9.61 -16.33 -1.82
N LEU A 359 10.08 -15.43 -0.95
CA LEU A 359 10.18 -13.99 -1.24
C LEU A 359 11.49 -13.69 -1.97
N SER A 360 11.59 -12.51 -2.58
CA SER A 360 12.80 -12.02 -3.26
C SER A 360 13.33 -10.77 -2.54
N PRO A 361 13.87 -10.92 -1.31
CA PRO A 361 14.24 -9.79 -0.48
C PRO A 361 15.48 -9.07 -1.04
N ALA A 362 15.48 -7.76 -0.93
CA ALA A 362 16.60 -6.88 -1.28
C ALA A 362 16.82 -5.86 -0.16
N VAL A 363 18.08 -5.69 0.25
CA VAL A 363 18.47 -4.55 1.08
C VAL A 363 18.48 -3.31 0.19
N ILE A 364 17.66 -2.32 0.54
CA ILE A 364 17.50 -1.11 -0.28
C ILE A 364 18.12 0.14 0.36
N GLY A 365 18.53 0.07 1.62
CA GLY A 365 19.02 1.23 2.34
C GLY A 365 19.08 1.03 3.85
N HIS A 366 19.33 2.13 4.58
CA HIS A 366 19.46 2.12 6.04
C HIS A 366 18.78 3.34 6.67
N ILE A 367 18.37 3.20 7.94
CA ILE A 367 17.82 4.28 8.75
C ILE A 367 18.96 5.10 9.38
N LEU A 368 18.93 6.40 9.15
CA LEU A 368 19.88 7.39 9.60
C LEU A 368 19.26 8.32 10.67
N PRO A 369 20.09 9.05 11.44
CA PRO A 369 19.61 10.08 12.36
C PRO A 369 18.76 11.16 11.65
N PRO A 370 17.85 11.83 12.39
CA PRO A 370 17.11 12.98 11.88
C PRO A 370 18.02 14.08 11.32
N ARG A 371 17.59 14.70 10.22
CA ARG A 371 18.29 15.82 9.60
C ARG A 371 17.60 17.15 9.91
N SER A 372 18.40 18.21 10.02
CA SER A 372 17.90 19.57 10.30
C SER A 372 17.22 20.24 9.10
N ASP A 373 17.41 19.73 7.89
CA ASP A 373 16.84 20.28 6.65
C ASP A 373 15.44 19.72 6.32
N GLY A 374 14.90 18.83 7.15
CA GLY A 374 13.57 18.25 6.97
C GLY A 374 13.48 17.15 5.90
N ILE A 375 14.61 16.74 5.31
CA ILE A 375 14.65 15.61 4.38
C ILE A 375 14.50 14.31 5.16
N LEU A 376 13.53 13.48 4.77
CA LEU A 376 13.31 12.15 5.32
C LEU A 376 13.95 11.08 4.44
N ILE A 377 13.84 11.20 3.12
CA ILE A 377 14.34 10.18 2.19
C ILE A 377 15.47 10.78 1.36
N GLN A 378 16.67 10.24 1.51
CA GLN A 378 17.81 10.51 0.64
C GLN A 378 18.01 9.32 -0.29
N VAL A 379 18.17 9.57 -1.59
CA VAL A 379 18.44 8.50 -2.57
C VAL A 379 19.74 8.80 -3.30
N GLY A 380 20.71 7.89 -3.16
CA GLY A 380 22.09 8.12 -3.58
C GLY A 380 22.85 9.04 -2.62
N GLY A 381 24.12 9.31 -2.95
CA GLY A 381 24.99 10.16 -2.11
C GLY A 381 26.05 9.42 -1.30
N GLY A 382 26.70 8.41 -1.90
CA GLY A 382 27.96 7.91 -1.38
C GLY A 382 29.03 9.01 -1.42
N ASP A 383 29.10 9.80 -0.35
CA ASP A 383 30.31 10.09 0.42
C ASP A 383 29.95 10.96 1.63
N THR A 384 30.30 10.46 2.81
CA THR A 384 30.44 11.20 4.07
C THR A 384 29.17 11.74 4.76
N CYS A 385 28.76 11.02 5.80
CA CYS A 385 28.31 11.65 7.03
C CYS A 385 29.32 12.75 7.42
N PRO A 386 28.94 14.03 7.56
CA PRO A 386 29.82 14.99 8.20
C PRO A 386 29.71 14.78 9.72
N THR A 387 30.62 13.98 10.27
CA THR A 387 31.11 14.22 11.65
C THR A 387 32.05 15.43 11.63
N PRO A 388 32.08 16.28 12.68
CA PRO A 388 31.81 15.96 14.08
C PRO A 388 30.52 16.55 14.67
#